data_AF-A0A7V8VX20-F1
#
_entry.id   AF-A0A7V8VX20-F1
#
_cell.length_a   1.000
_cell.length_b   1.000
_cell.length_c   1.000
_cell.angle_alpha   90.00
_cell.angle_beta   90.00
_cell.angle_gamma   90.00
#
_symmetry.space_group_name_H-M   'P 1'
#
loop_
_entity.id
_entity.type
_entity.pdbx_description
1 polymer ?
#
loop_
_entity_poly.entity_id
_entity_poly.type
_entity_poly.pdbx_seq_one_letter_code
_entity_poly.pdbx_strand_id
1 'polypeptide(L)'
;QTLGDLGNVGGEVTIRIDGDYDAFAAALRGHGVQVRQGDLNMGRDEIIVEGADDRIYDLIRDLAVAQQASLRSMRSRSRSLEDIYLGNVEAAREVNHVDG
;
A
#
# COMPACT_ATOMS: atom_id res chain seq x y z
N GLN A 1 11.32 21.15 -19.73
CA GLN A 1 10.54 20.53 -18.64
C GLN A 1 11.44 19.50 -17.96
N THR A 2 11.68 19.66 -16.66
CA THR A 2 12.64 18.83 -15.90
C THR A 2 11.98 17.52 -15.49
N LEU A 3 12.65 16.41 -15.82
CA LEU A 3 12.34 15.03 -15.45
C LEU A 3 12.47 14.75 -13.92
N GLY A 4 12.35 15.79 -13.08
CA GLY A 4 12.40 15.72 -11.62
C GLY A 4 11.04 15.53 -10.96
N ASP A 5 9.95 15.64 -11.74
CA ASP A 5 8.56 15.47 -11.29
C ASP A 5 8.02 14.04 -11.51
N LEU A 6 8.91 13.07 -11.78
CA LEU A 6 8.61 11.64 -11.63
C LEU A 6 9.06 11.13 -10.25
N GLY A 7 9.52 12.03 -9.38
CA GLY A 7 10.23 11.76 -8.12
C GLY A 7 9.39 11.20 -6.97
N ASN A 8 8.12 10.87 -7.20
CA ASN A 8 7.31 10.13 -6.24
C ASN A 8 6.26 9.29 -6.97
N VAL A 9 6.71 8.35 -7.82
CA VAL A 9 5.84 7.23 -8.20
C VAL A 9 5.56 6.47 -6.91
N GLY A 10 4.41 6.75 -6.28
CA GLY A 10 4.05 6.26 -4.95
C GLY A 10 4.39 4.78 -4.78
N GLY A 11 5.33 4.51 -3.88
CA GLY A 11 5.68 3.15 -3.49
C GLY A 11 4.60 2.57 -2.59
N GLU A 12 4.63 1.26 -2.42
CA GLU A 12 3.79 0.55 -1.46
C GLU A 12 4.69 -0.01 -0.36
N VAL A 13 4.18 -0.12 0.86
CA VAL A 13 4.84 -0.84 1.94
C VAL A 13 4.06 -2.11 2.22
N THR A 14 4.70 -3.25 2.01
CA THR A 14 4.12 -4.55 2.36
C THR A 14 4.60 -4.95 3.75
N ILE A 15 3.65 -5.30 4.61
CA ILE A 15 3.86 -5.56 6.03
C ILE A 15 3.28 -6.93 6.37
N ARG A 16 3.99 -7.68 7.21
CA ARG A 16 3.47 -8.89 7.86
C ARG A 16 3.60 -8.73 9.35
N ILE A 17 2.54 -9.04 10.08
CA ILE A 17 2.52 -9.00 11.54
C ILE A 17 2.08 -10.35 12.09
N ASP A 18 2.56 -10.64 13.30
CA ASP A 18 2.06 -11.69 14.18
C ASP A 18 1.20 -10.99 15.23
N GLY A 19 -0.12 -11.12 15.09
CA GLY A 19 -1.10 -10.36 15.89
C GLY A 19 -2.45 -10.24 15.19
N ASP A 20 -3.27 -9.33 15.68
CA ASP A 20 -4.60 -9.05 15.11
C ASP A 20 -4.49 -8.16 13.87
N TYR A 21 -4.61 -8.79 12.70
CA TYR A 21 -4.58 -8.13 11.40
C TYR A 21 -5.63 -7.04 11.26
N ASP A 22 -6.88 -7.34 11.63
CA ASP A 22 -8.02 -6.44 11.42
C ASP A 22 -7.89 -5.20 12.30
N ALA A 23 -7.50 -5.37 13.56
CA ALA A 23 -7.23 -4.27 14.47
C ALA A 23 -6.10 -3.37 13.93
N PHE A 24 -5.02 -3.97 13.42
CA PHE A 24 -3.88 -3.23 12.89
C PHE A 24 -4.24 -2.45 11.61
N ALA A 25 -4.96 -3.08 10.69
CA ALA A 25 -5.42 -2.44 9.47
C ALA A 25 -6.44 -1.33 9.75
N ALA A 26 -7.33 -1.53 10.72
CA ALA A 26 -8.27 -0.49 11.16
C ALA A 26 -7.56 0.71 11.78
N ALA A 27 -6.52 0.49 12.60
CA ALA A 27 -5.73 1.56 13.17
C ALA A 27 -5.04 2.39 12.08
N LEU A 28 -4.37 1.76 11.11
CA LEU A 28 -3.76 2.44 9.97
C LEU A 28 -4.79 3.30 9.20
N ARG A 29 -5.97 2.74 8.90
CA ARG A 29 -7.06 3.49 8.25
C ARG A 29 -7.56 4.66 9.09
N GLY A 30 -7.62 4.50 10.41
CA GLY A 30 -7.97 5.58 11.35
C GLY A 30 -7.00 6.77 11.31
N HIS A 31 -5.75 6.53 10.91
CA HIS A 31 -4.74 7.55 10.68
C HIS A 31 -4.72 8.11 9.24
N GLY A 32 -5.71 7.76 8.42
CA GLY A 32 -5.85 8.23 7.04
C GLY A 32 -4.96 7.49 6.03
N VAL A 33 -4.34 6.38 6.44
CA VAL A 33 -3.52 5.55 5.56
C VAL A 33 -4.41 4.59 4.79
N GLN A 34 -4.17 4.48 3.48
CA GLN A 34 -4.88 3.52 2.64
C GLN A 34 -4.22 2.15 2.77
N VAL A 35 -5.03 1.13 3.05
CA VAL A 35 -4.56 -0.22 3.37
C VAL A 35 -5.36 -1.28 2.60
N ARG A 36 -4.65 -2.13 1.86
CA ARG A 36 -5.20 -3.27 1.12
C ARG A 36 -4.69 -4.58 1.72
N GLN A 37 -5.48 -5.64 1.59
CA GLN A 37 -5.02 -6.99 1.92
C GLN A 37 -4.21 -7.55 0.75
N GLY A 38 -3.14 -8.28 1.04
CA GLY A 38 -2.38 -9.01 0.04
C GLY A 38 -3.24 -10.06 -0.67
N ASP A 39 -3.06 -10.15 -1.98
CA ASP A 39 -3.76 -11.14 -2.81
C ASP A 39 -3.27 -12.58 -2.54
N LEU A 40 -3.95 -13.54 -3.18
CA LEU A 40 -3.64 -14.98 -3.06
C LEU A 40 -2.17 -15.34 -3.38
N ASN A 41 -1.47 -14.54 -4.18
CA ASN A 41 -0.07 -14.75 -4.54
C ASN A 41 0.92 -14.18 -3.50
N MET A 42 0.48 -13.25 -2.66
CA MET A 42 1.28 -12.53 -1.67
C MET A 42 1.15 -13.20 -0.29
N GLY A 43 -0.07 -13.66 0.02
CA GLY A 43 -0.37 -14.37 1.26
C GLY A 43 -1.43 -13.60 2.04
N ARG A 44 -2.41 -14.32 2.61
CA ARG A 44 -3.58 -13.71 3.27
C ARG A 44 -3.23 -12.84 4.48
N ASP A 45 -2.03 -13.02 5.02
CA ASP A 45 -1.48 -12.29 6.17
C ASP A 45 -0.62 -11.06 5.78
N GLU A 46 -0.56 -10.69 4.50
CA GLU A 46 0.10 -9.45 4.06
C GLU A 46 -0.85 -8.24 4.09
N ILE A 47 -0.33 -7.13 4.61
CA ILE A 47 -0.93 -5.80 4.62
C ILE A 47 -0.15 -4.96 3.62
N ILE A 48 -0.83 -4.41 2.62
CA ILE A 48 -0.24 -3.48 1.66
C ILE A 48 -0.70 -2.07 2.03
N VAL A 49 0.26 -1.20 2.33
CA VAL A 49 0.04 0.21 2.62
C VAL A 49 0.41 1.03 1.39
N GLU A 50 -0.49 1.92 0.97
CA GLU A 50 -0.20 2.88 -0.09
C GLU A 50 0.69 4.01 0.44
N GLY A 51 1.73 4.33 -0.32
CA GLY A 51 2.74 5.31 0.09
C GLY A 51 3.91 4.64 0.81
N ALA A 52 5.11 5.11 0.50
CA ALA A 52 6.35 4.66 1.10
C ALA A 52 7.20 5.88 1.48
N ASP A 53 6.75 6.62 2.50
CA ASP A 53 7.48 7.74 3.10
C ASP A 53 7.80 7.46 4.57
N ASP A 54 8.79 8.17 5.12
CA ASP A 54 9.29 7.91 6.48
C ASP A 54 8.19 7.98 7.55
N ARG A 55 7.16 8.80 7.38
CA ARG A 55 6.07 8.92 8.36
C ARG A 55 5.21 7.67 8.40
N ILE A 56 5.01 7.02 7.26
CA ILE A 56 4.33 5.72 7.18
C ILE A 56 5.14 4.67 7.94
N TYR A 57 6.47 4.64 7.76
CA TYR A 57 7.35 3.70 8.46
C TYR A 57 7.35 3.87 9.97
N ASP A 58 7.33 5.11 10.45
CA ASP A 58 7.27 5.41 11.88
C ASP A 58 5.91 5.05 12.47
N LEU A 59 4.82 5.41 11.77
CA LEU A 59 3.46 5.05 12.18
C LEU A 59 3.26 3.53 12.30
N ILE A 60 3.76 2.75 11.33
CA ILE A 60 3.69 1.28 11.37
C ILE A 60 4.42 0.74 12.60
N ARG A 61 5.59 1.30 12.93
CA ARG A 61 6.37 0.90 14.11
C ARG A 61 5.66 1.25 15.41
N ASP A 62 5.12 2.46 15.52
CA ASP A 62 4.40 2.90 16.71
C ASP A 62 3.16 2.06 16.95
N LEU A 63 2.39 1.76 15.90
CA LEU A 63 1.20 0.89 15.99
C LEU A 63 1.57 -0.54 16.37
N ALA A 64 2.70 -1.08 15.88
CA ALA A 64 3.16 -2.41 16.24
C ALA A 64 3.48 -2.50 17.74
N VAL A 65 4.17 -1.48 18.27
CA VAL A 65 4.45 -1.38 19.71
C VAL A 65 3.16 -1.22 20.51
N ALA A 66 2.28 -0.29 20.12
CA ALA A 66 1.05 0.01 20.84
C ALA A 66 0.10 -1.20 20.94
N GLN A 67 0.03 -2.02 19.88
CA GLN A 67 -0.83 -3.20 19.82
C GLN A 67 -0.11 -4.49 20.25
N GLN A 68 1.16 -4.40 20.65
CA GLN A 68 2.02 -5.55 20.93
C GLN A 68 2.07 -6.56 19.77
N ALA A 69 1.89 -6.09 18.53
CA ALA A 69 1.97 -6.89 17.33
C ALA A 69 3.43 -7.06 16.92
N SER A 70 3.87 -8.30 16.69
CA SER A 70 5.25 -8.53 16.26
C SER A 70 5.37 -8.36 14.76
N LEU A 71 6.15 -7.38 14.32
CA LEU A 71 6.41 -7.13 12.92
C LEU A 71 7.33 -8.22 12.33
N ARG A 72 6.77 -9.09 11.50
CA ARG A 72 7.49 -10.20 10.84
C ARG A 72 8.29 -9.74 9.63
N SER A 73 7.73 -8.82 8.85
CA SER A 73 8.35 -8.28 7.66
C SER A 73 7.81 -6.89 7.37
N MET A 74 8.67 -6.01 6.86
CA MET A 74 8.27 -4.72 6.30
C MET A 74 9.18 -4.43 5.09
N ARG A 75 8.59 -4.25 3.90
CA ARG A 75 9.34 -4.05 2.66
C ARG A 75 8.68 -2.98 1.81
N SER A 76 9.47 -2.04 1.29
CA SER A 76 9.03 -1.16 0.21
C SER A 76 8.96 -1.93 -1.10
N ARG A 77 7.88 -1.76 -1.85
CA ARG A 77 7.79 -2.10 -3.26
C ARG A 77 7.72 -0.80 -4.04
N SER A 78 8.76 -0.54 -4.83
CA SER A 78 8.71 0.48 -5.86
C SER A 78 7.74 -0.02 -6.95
N ARG A 79 6.69 0.73 -7.29
CA ARG A 79 5.87 0.36 -8.44
C ARG A 79 6.75 0.41 -9.69
N SER A 80 6.78 -0.69 -10.44
CA SER A 80 7.44 -0.70 -11.74
C SER A 80 6.64 0.14 -12.73
N LEU A 81 7.30 0.77 -13.70
CA LEU A 81 6.62 1.53 -14.75
C LEU A 81 5.56 0.70 -15.48
N GLU A 82 5.76 -0.62 -15.57
CA GLU A 82 4.82 -1.58 -16.18
C GLU A 82 3.46 -1.62 -15.46
N ASP A 83 3.43 -1.55 -14.12
CA ASP A 83 2.19 -1.50 -13.33
C ASP A 83 1.42 -0.18 -13.54
N ILE A 84 2.14 0.93 -13.74
CA ILE A 84 1.54 2.26 -14.02
C ILE A 84 0.85 2.25 -15.38
N TYR A 85 1.48 1.63 -16.38
CA TYR A 85 0.94 1.53 -17.73
C TYR A 85 -0.33 0.67 -17.77
N LEU A 86 -0.40 -0.40 -16.98
CA LEU A 86 -1.57 -1.28 -16.96
C LEU A 86 -2.78 -0.60 -16.28
N GLY A 87 -2.57 0.08 -15.15
CA GLY A 87 -3.64 0.80 -14.44
C GLY A 87 -4.29 1.92 -15.28
N ASN A 88 -3.50 2.61 -16.12
CA ASN A 88 -4.03 3.65 -17.00
C ASN A 88 -4.89 3.09 -18.16
N VAL A 89 -4.60 1.87 -18.63
CA VAL A 89 -5.36 1.25 -19.73
C VAL A 89 -6.71 0.72 -19.24
N GLU A 90 -6.80 0.23 -18.01
CA GLU A 90 -8.07 -0.21 -17.41
C GLU A 90 -9.00 0.98 -17.12
N ALA A 91 -8.47 2.08 -16.57
CA ALA A 91 -9.25 3.31 -16.33
C ALA A 91 -9.76 3.95 -17.64
N ALA A 92 -9.01 3.84 -18.74
CA ALA A 92 -9.43 4.34 -20.06
C ALA A 92 -10.53 3.49 -20.73
N ARG A 93 -10.74 2.25 -20.28
CA ARG A 93 -11.76 1.35 -20.83
C ARG A 93 -13.12 1.52 -20.17
N GLU A 94 -13.16 1.92 -18.90
CA GLU A 94 -14.41 2.14 -18.15
C GLU A 94 -15.16 3.41 -18.58
N VAL A 95 -14.45 4.42 -19.07
CA VAL A 95 -15.05 5.67 -19.60
C VAL A 95 -15.69 5.53 -21.00
N ASN A 96 -15.62 4.36 -21.63
CA ASN A 96 -16.13 4.13 -22.99
C ASN A 96 -17.39 3.24 -23.05
N HIS A 97 -18.05 2.96 -21.92
CA HIS A 97 -19.28 2.14 -21.87
C HIS A 97 -20.51 2.88 -21.31
N VAL A 98 -20.64 4.18 -21.60
CA VAL A 98 -21.89 4.93 -21.39
C VAL A 98 -22.04 6.01 -22.47
N ASP A 99 -22.33 5.60 -23.71
CA ASP A 99 -23.39 6.16 -24.55
C ASP A 99 -23.44 5.40 -25.89
N GLY A 100 -24.61 4.84 -26.20
CA GLY A 100 -24.89 4.07 -27.41
C GLY A 100 -26.26 3.42 -27.32
#